data_AF-A0A978VYT5-F1
#
_entry.id   AF-A0A978VYT5-F1
#
_cell.length_a   1.000
_cell.length_b   1.000
_cell.length_c   1.000
_cell.angle_alpha   90.00
_cell.angle_beta   90.00
_cell.angle_gamma   90.00
#
_symmetry.space_group_name_H-M   'P 1'
#
loop_
_entity.id
_entity.type
_entity.pdbx_description
1 polymer ?
#
loop_
_entity_poly.entity_id
_entity_poly.type
_entity_poly.pdbx_seq_one_letter_code
_entity_poly.pdbx_strand_id
1 'polypeptide(L)'
;MHRHSVPFDTFSILFTLKSCTQFQDIALIQHLHAHILKLGLISHVYVATSLLHAYVIASFGDACLLFEEIPVRNTVTWNTMIKGYSRSGELEKANSVFREMPIRDIASWSAIIAAHVNNGIYERGLSLFRDMVMNESLKPDQLITGSVLSGCAHIGSHGLLMGKSVHGFMAKNGTWETQINPVLSVSNYWLVEMSSLASSLYTCNPKNLSKQSSGQHRDLHASQVSGIKISSQAQNKSSLQLQVNEKPSSLLSRREVIGFGFGFGVSLLDVLFQPQPSAAAEGGASCELTVASSGLAFCDKVVGTGPGAVKGQLIKAHYVGKLENGKVFDSSYNRGKPLTFRIGVGEVIKGWDEGILGGDGIPPMLAGGKRSLKLPPELAYGPRGAGCKGGSCIIPPESVLLFDVEFIGKA
;
A
#
# COMPACT_ATOMS: atom_id res chain seq x y z
N MET A 1 -17.16 -28.41 3.65
CA MET A 1 -18.18 -27.57 2.97
C MET A 1 -18.90 -28.35 1.89
N HIS A 2 -18.28 -28.69 0.75
CA HIS A 2 -18.95 -29.40 -0.37
C HIS A 2 -19.69 -30.70 0.02
N ARG A 3 -19.16 -31.53 0.94
CA ARG A 3 -19.85 -32.75 1.44
C ARG A 3 -21.10 -32.49 2.29
N HIS A 4 -21.30 -31.26 2.77
CA HIS A 4 -22.40 -30.84 3.63
C HIS A 4 -23.30 -29.78 2.96
N SER A 5 -23.18 -29.60 1.63
CA SER A 5 -23.95 -28.62 0.85
C SER A 5 -23.86 -27.16 1.34
N VAL A 6 -22.84 -26.83 2.15
CA VAL A 6 -22.59 -25.45 2.59
C VAL A 6 -22.02 -24.67 1.40
N PRO A 7 -22.61 -23.53 1.00
CA PRO A 7 -22.15 -22.75 -0.13
C PRO A 7 -20.70 -22.29 0.08
N PHE A 8 -19.89 -22.37 -0.99
CA PHE A 8 -18.50 -21.93 -0.96
C PHE A 8 -18.46 -20.44 -1.29
N ASP A 9 -18.58 -19.62 -0.25
CA ASP A 9 -18.70 -18.18 -0.36
C ASP A 9 -17.36 -17.46 -0.54
N THR A 10 -17.42 -16.18 -0.90
CA THR A 10 -16.25 -15.31 -1.08
C THR A 10 -15.34 -15.30 0.15
N PHE A 11 -15.89 -15.28 1.37
CA PHE A 11 -15.08 -15.29 2.59
C PHE A 11 -14.32 -16.60 2.77
N SER A 12 -14.97 -17.75 2.57
CA SER A 12 -14.32 -19.08 2.65
C SER A 12 -13.20 -19.22 1.63
N ILE A 13 -13.39 -18.71 0.41
CA ILE A 13 -12.34 -18.66 -0.62
C ILE A 13 -11.15 -17.82 -0.15
N LEU A 14 -11.38 -16.62 0.39
CA LEU A 14 -10.31 -15.72 0.86
C LEU A 14 -9.51 -16.33 2.01
N PHE A 15 -10.17 -16.94 3.01
CA PHE A 15 -9.49 -17.64 4.10
C PHE A 15 -8.70 -18.85 3.61
N THR A 16 -9.26 -19.65 2.69
CA THR A 16 -8.56 -20.82 2.13
C THR A 16 -7.36 -20.39 1.31
N LEU A 17 -7.48 -19.40 0.42
CA LEU A 17 -6.35 -18.87 -0.34
C LEU A 17 -5.24 -18.34 0.58
N LYS A 18 -5.61 -17.66 1.67
CA LYS A 18 -4.64 -17.17 2.66
C LYS A 18 -3.85 -18.32 3.31
N SER A 19 -4.50 -19.42 3.70
CA SER A 19 -3.77 -20.59 4.22
C SER A 19 -2.90 -21.24 3.14
N CYS A 20 -3.37 -21.33 1.89
CA CYS A 20 -2.58 -21.84 0.77
C CYS A 20 -1.29 -21.03 0.56
N THR A 21 -1.33 -19.70 0.69
CA THR A 21 -0.13 -18.84 0.54
C THR A 21 0.96 -19.14 1.56
N GLN A 22 0.58 -19.60 2.76
CA GLN A 22 1.53 -19.94 3.83
C GLN A 22 2.25 -21.27 3.55
N PHE A 23 1.57 -22.24 2.94
CA PHE A 23 2.12 -23.55 2.61
C PHE A 23 2.70 -23.65 1.19
N GLN A 24 2.46 -22.65 0.34
CA GLN A 24 2.88 -22.58 -1.07
C GLN A 24 2.38 -23.77 -1.92
N ASP A 25 1.23 -24.35 -1.54
CA ASP A 25 0.63 -25.49 -2.23
C ASP A 25 0.00 -25.04 -3.56
N ILE A 26 0.77 -25.13 -4.63
CA ILE A 26 0.36 -24.76 -5.99
C ILE A 26 -0.81 -25.62 -6.50
N ALA A 27 -0.88 -26.90 -6.11
CA ALA A 27 -1.94 -27.80 -6.56
C ALA A 27 -3.28 -27.40 -5.95
N LEU A 28 -3.30 -27.01 -4.67
CA LEU A 28 -4.50 -26.48 -4.01
C LEU A 28 -4.90 -25.11 -4.57
N ILE A 29 -3.93 -24.23 -4.87
CA ILE A 29 -4.19 -22.93 -5.53
C ILE A 29 -4.84 -23.15 -6.91
N GLN A 30 -4.33 -24.08 -7.72
CA GLN A 30 -4.90 -24.42 -9.03
C GLN A 30 -6.32 -25.01 -8.93
N HIS A 31 -6.60 -25.88 -7.95
CA HIS A 31 -7.95 -26.39 -7.70
C HIS A 31 -8.93 -25.28 -7.29
N LEU A 32 -8.49 -24.35 -6.43
CA LEU A 32 -9.29 -23.19 -6.04
C LEU A 32 -9.52 -22.24 -7.23
N HIS A 33 -8.51 -22.02 -8.07
CA HIS A 33 -8.64 -21.23 -9.30
C HIS A 33 -9.71 -21.82 -10.23
N ALA A 34 -9.65 -23.11 -10.53
CA ALA A 34 -10.65 -23.79 -11.36
C ALA A 34 -12.07 -23.67 -10.76
N HIS A 35 -12.20 -23.69 -9.44
CA HIS A 35 -13.48 -23.49 -8.75
C HIS A 35 -13.98 -22.04 -8.83
N ILE A 36 -13.09 -21.06 -8.65
CA ILE A 36 -13.36 -19.61 -8.79
C ILE A 36 -13.86 -19.28 -10.20
N LEU A 37 -13.23 -19.85 -11.24
CA LEU A 37 -13.67 -19.72 -12.63
C LEU A 37 -15.04 -20.34 -12.85
N LYS A 38 -15.27 -21.58 -12.38
CA LYS A 38 -16.56 -22.27 -12.52
C LYS A 38 -17.73 -21.54 -11.84
N LEU A 39 -17.47 -20.79 -10.77
CA LEU A 39 -18.45 -19.97 -10.07
C LEU A 39 -18.56 -18.53 -10.60
N GLY A 40 -17.77 -18.14 -11.61
CA GLY A 40 -17.76 -16.77 -12.14
C GLY A 40 -17.15 -15.70 -11.20
N LEU A 41 -16.54 -16.14 -10.10
CA LEU A 41 -16.08 -15.26 -9.01
C LEU A 41 -14.79 -14.48 -9.34
N ILE A 42 -14.14 -14.77 -10.47
CA ILE A 42 -12.98 -14.01 -10.98
C ILE A 42 -13.33 -12.54 -11.27
N SER A 43 -14.62 -12.23 -11.50
CA SER A 43 -15.13 -10.86 -11.63
C SER A 43 -15.05 -10.05 -10.34
N HIS A 44 -15.00 -10.71 -9.17
CA HIS A 44 -14.85 -10.02 -7.88
C HIS A 44 -13.37 -9.68 -7.62
N VAL A 45 -13.05 -8.39 -7.78
CA VAL A 45 -11.74 -7.78 -7.52
C VAL A 45 -10.99 -8.32 -6.31
N TYR A 46 -11.67 -8.56 -5.17
CA TYR A 46 -11.03 -9.08 -3.95
C TYR A 46 -10.59 -10.55 -4.09
N VAL A 47 -11.44 -11.41 -4.65
CA VAL A 47 -11.11 -12.83 -4.91
C VAL A 47 -9.97 -12.92 -5.91
N ALA A 48 -10.09 -12.21 -7.03
CA ALA A 48 -9.07 -12.12 -8.07
C ALA A 48 -7.72 -11.64 -7.51
N THR A 49 -7.72 -10.57 -6.71
CA THR A 49 -6.48 -10.02 -6.10
C THR A 49 -5.85 -10.98 -5.09
N SER A 50 -6.65 -11.69 -4.28
CA SER A 50 -6.13 -12.69 -3.34
C SER A 50 -5.61 -13.95 -4.03
N LEU A 51 -6.26 -14.39 -5.11
CA LEU A 51 -5.78 -15.50 -5.94
C LEU A 51 -4.46 -15.12 -6.64
N LEU A 52 -4.39 -13.92 -7.21
CA LEU A 52 -3.17 -13.37 -7.78
C LEU A 52 -2.04 -13.32 -6.76
N HIS A 53 -2.32 -12.87 -5.54
CA HIS A 53 -1.32 -12.87 -4.46
C HIS A 53 -0.82 -14.29 -4.16
N ALA A 54 -1.70 -15.30 -4.11
CA ALA A 54 -1.31 -16.69 -3.89
C ALA A 54 -0.37 -17.20 -4.99
N TYR A 55 -0.68 -16.92 -6.26
CA TYR A 55 0.22 -17.24 -7.37
C TYR A 55 1.53 -16.46 -7.32
N VAL A 56 1.55 -15.17 -6.96
CA VAL A 56 2.83 -14.42 -6.82
C VAL A 56 3.76 -15.04 -5.78
N ILE A 57 3.26 -15.77 -4.78
CA ILE A 57 4.09 -16.53 -3.84
C ILE A 57 4.52 -17.89 -4.41
N ALA A 58 3.60 -18.65 -5.01
CA ALA A 58 3.83 -20.06 -5.37
C ALA A 58 4.35 -20.29 -6.81
N SER A 59 3.90 -19.49 -7.78
CA SER A 59 4.26 -19.58 -9.20
C SER A 59 4.06 -18.23 -9.89
N PHE A 60 5.14 -17.46 -10.02
CA PHE A 60 5.07 -16.11 -10.59
C PHE A 60 4.74 -16.10 -12.09
N GLY A 61 5.03 -17.18 -12.82
CA GLY A 61 4.61 -17.35 -14.22
C GLY A 61 3.08 -17.41 -14.36
N ASP A 62 2.43 -18.25 -13.55
CA ASP A 62 0.97 -18.34 -13.50
C ASP A 62 0.34 -17.03 -13.01
N ALA A 63 1.01 -16.31 -12.10
CA ALA A 63 0.57 -15.00 -11.65
C ALA A 63 0.54 -13.97 -12.79
N CYS A 64 1.52 -14.00 -13.70
CA CYS A 64 1.53 -13.13 -14.88
C CYS A 64 0.36 -13.45 -15.82
N LEU A 65 0.07 -14.73 -16.08
CA LEU A 65 -1.06 -15.14 -16.92
C LEU A 65 -2.39 -14.72 -16.31
N LEU A 66 -2.60 -15.03 -15.03
CA LEU A 66 -3.80 -14.60 -14.30
C LEU A 66 -3.94 -13.08 -14.25
N PHE A 67 -2.84 -12.33 -14.15
CA PHE A 67 -2.88 -10.87 -14.17
C PHE A 67 -3.47 -10.33 -15.49
N GLU A 68 -3.19 -10.97 -16.63
CA GLU A 68 -3.79 -10.60 -17.93
C GLU A 68 -5.28 -10.98 -18.03
N GLU A 69 -5.70 -12.08 -17.38
CA GLU A 69 -7.10 -12.54 -17.37
C GLU A 69 -8.04 -11.71 -16.47
N ILE A 70 -7.52 -11.04 -15.43
CA ILE A 70 -8.34 -10.27 -14.49
C ILE A 70 -9.02 -9.07 -15.19
N PRO A 71 -10.36 -9.01 -15.30
CA PRO A 71 -11.04 -8.00 -16.11
C PRO A 71 -11.04 -6.60 -15.47
N VAL A 72 -11.02 -6.54 -14.14
CA VAL A 72 -11.01 -5.28 -13.37
C VAL A 72 -9.86 -5.34 -12.37
N ARG A 73 -8.88 -4.45 -12.52
CA ARG A 73 -7.66 -4.39 -11.70
C ARG A 73 -7.70 -3.15 -10.83
N ASN A 74 -7.63 -3.30 -9.51
CA ASN A 74 -7.51 -2.18 -8.58
C ASN A 74 -6.04 -1.92 -8.23
N THR A 75 -5.75 -0.83 -7.51
CA THR A 75 -4.38 -0.46 -7.11
C THR A 75 -3.64 -1.58 -6.36
N VAL A 76 -4.35 -2.41 -5.59
CA VAL A 76 -3.77 -3.56 -4.87
C VAL A 76 -3.36 -4.67 -5.85
N THR A 77 -4.13 -4.92 -6.90
CA THR A 77 -3.80 -5.87 -7.98
C THR A 77 -2.48 -5.47 -8.67
N TRP A 78 -2.34 -4.20 -9.08
CA TRP A 78 -1.10 -3.66 -9.67
C TRP A 78 0.09 -3.71 -8.70
N ASN A 79 -0.11 -3.29 -7.44
CA ASN A 79 0.94 -3.31 -6.40
C ASN A 79 1.40 -4.74 -6.06
N THR A 80 0.55 -5.74 -6.26
CA THR A 80 0.89 -7.16 -6.09
C THR A 80 1.84 -7.63 -7.19
N MET A 81 1.62 -7.24 -8.45
CA MET A 81 2.55 -7.54 -9.55
C MET A 81 3.89 -6.81 -9.43
N ILE A 82 3.91 -5.54 -9.04
CA ILE A 82 5.17 -4.80 -8.81
C ILE A 82 6.02 -5.52 -7.74
N LYS A 83 5.41 -6.02 -6.66
CA LYS A 83 6.09 -6.83 -5.64
C LYS A 83 6.55 -8.20 -6.16
N GLY A 84 5.84 -8.79 -7.11
CA GLY A 84 6.25 -10.01 -7.79
C GLY A 84 7.50 -9.79 -8.65
N TYR A 85 7.47 -8.84 -9.59
CA TYR A 85 8.63 -8.50 -10.42
C TYR A 85 9.84 -8.02 -9.61
N SER A 86 9.60 -7.32 -8.49
CA SER A 86 10.64 -6.94 -7.51
C SER A 86 11.37 -8.16 -6.93
N ARG A 87 10.68 -9.30 -6.75
CA ARG A 87 11.27 -10.53 -6.22
C ARG A 87 11.93 -11.40 -7.29
N SER A 88 11.47 -11.34 -8.54
CA SER A 88 12.14 -12.00 -9.67
C SER A 88 13.32 -11.19 -10.23
N GLY A 89 13.53 -9.96 -9.75
CA GLY A 89 14.58 -9.05 -10.23
C GLY A 89 14.25 -8.34 -11.55
N GLU A 90 13.05 -8.56 -12.10
CA GLU A 90 12.60 -8.04 -13.39
C GLU A 90 12.11 -6.58 -13.31
N LEU A 91 12.97 -5.69 -12.82
CA LEU A 91 12.63 -4.30 -12.52
C LEU A 91 12.08 -3.50 -13.71
N GLU A 92 12.50 -3.80 -14.94
CA GLU A 92 11.94 -3.14 -16.13
C GLU A 92 10.47 -3.50 -16.37
N LYS A 93 10.05 -4.74 -16.05
CA LYS A 93 8.63 -5.11 -16.06
C LYS A 93 7.89 -4.44 -14.90
N ALA A 94 8.48 -4.37 -13.72
CA ALA A 94 7.93 -3.60 -12.59
C ALA A 94 7.69 -2.12 -12.97
N ASN A 95 8.64 -1.51 -13.70
CA ASN A 95 8.53 -0.16 -14.24
C ASN A 95 7.45 -0.04 -15.32
N SER A 96 7.27 -1.02 -16.21
CA SER A 96 6.18 -1.00 -17.20
C SER A 96 4.81 -1.06 -16.51
N VAL A 97 4.60 -2.06 -15.66
CA VAL A 97 3.37 -2.23 -14.88
C VAL A 97 3.06 -0.96 -14.07
N PHE A 98 4.05 -0.35 -13.43
CA PHE A 98 3.88 0.92 -12.72
C PHE A 98 3.52 2.10 -13.63
N ARG A 99 4.03 2.17 -14.87
CA ARG A 99 3.66 3.18 -15.88
C ARG A 99 2.26 2.98 -16.44
N GLU A 100 1.78 1.73 -16.51
CA GLU A 100 0.45 1.37 -16.99
C GLU A 100 -0.65 1.62 -15.93
N MET A 101 -0.31 1.68 -14.63
CA MET A 101 -1.25 2.00 -13.55
C MET A 101 -2.03 3.31 -13.81
N PRO A 102 -3.38 3.26 -13.93
CA PRO A 102 -4.19 4.47 -14.15
C PRO A 102 -4.21 5.43 -12.96
N ILE A 103 -4.13 4.88 -11.74
CA ILE A 103 -4.10 5.63 -10.47
C ILE A 103 -2.97 5.05 -9.63
N ARG A 104 -2.13 5.93 -9.08
CA ARG A 104 -1.01 5.58 -8.20
C ARG A 104 -1.24 6.23 -6.83
N ASP A 105 -1.19 5.42 -5.79
CA ASP A 105 -1.24 5.85 -4.39
C ASP A 105 0.13 5.75 -3.73
N ILE A 106 0.22 6.13 -2.45
CA ILE A 106 1.45 6.03 -1.65
C ILE A 106 1.97 4.58 -1.63
N ALA A 107 1.10 3.57 -1.55
CA ALA A 107 1.51 2.16 -1.58
C ALA A 107 2.11 1.73 -2.94
N SER A 108 1.66 2.35 -4.03
CA SER A 108 2.20 2.12 -5.39
C SER A 108 3.61 2.65 -5.51
N TRP A 109 3.84 3.90 -5.08
CA TRP A 109 5.16 4.51 -5.03
C TRP A 109 6.10 3.77 -4.07
N SER A 110 5.59 3.36 -2.91
CA SER A 110 6.29 2.53 -1.94
C SER A 110 6.76 1.20 -2.55
N ALA A 111 5.89 0.50 -3.28
CA ALA A 111 6.23 -0.75 -3.94
C ALA A 111 7.35 -0.58 -4.98
N ILE A 112 7.29 0.43 -5.86
CA ILE A 112 8.30 0.61 -6.92
C ILE A 112 9.63 1.19 -6.39
N ILE A 113 9.60 2.06 -5.37
CA ILE A 113 10.83 2.58 -4.73
C ILE A 113 11.53 1.44 -3.99
N ALA A 114 10.81 0.67 -3.17
CA ALA A 114 11.36 -0.49 -2.48
C ALA A 114 11.87 -1.55 -3.46
N ALA A 115 11.23 -1.74 -4.61
CA ALA A 115 11.71 -2.67 -5.64
C ALA A 115 13.13 -2.33 -6.12
N HIS A 116 13.39 -1.06 -6.43
CA HIS A 116 14.72 -0.62 -6.89
C HIS A 116 15.76 -0.67 -5.76
N VAL A 117 15.40 -0.20 -4.55
CA VAL A 117 16.30 -0.21 -3.38
C VAL A 117 16.70 -1.64 -3.00
N ASN A 118 15.74 -2.56 -2.86
CA ASN A 118 16.02 -3.93 -2.43
C ASN A 118 16.82 -4.75 -3.45
N ASN A 119 16.81 -4.35 -4.72
CA ASN A 119 17.60 -4.94 -5.81
C ASN A 119 18.91 -4.16 -6.08
N GLY A 120 19.32 -3.26 -5.19
CA GLY A 120 20.61 -2.55 -5.28
C GLY A 120 20.66 -1.36 -6.25
N ILE A 121 19.55 -1.02 -6.94
CA ILE A 121 19.49 0.11 -7.88
C ILE A 121 19.06 1.39 -7.12
N TYR A 122 19.84 1.75 -6.09
CA TYR A 122 19.50 2.79 -5.13
C TYR A 122 19.25 4.17 -5.78
N GLU A 123 20.11 4.59 -6.72
CA GLU A 123 19.96 5.86 -7.45
C GLU A 123 18.61 5.97 -8.18
N ARG A 124 18.11 4.86 -8.74
CA ARG A 124 16.78 4.84 -9.39
C ARG A 124 15.65 4.92 -8.37
N GLY A 125 15.79 4.25 -7.22
CA GLY A 125 14.87 4.37 -6.09
C GLY A 125 14.79 5.80 -5.53
N LEU A 126 15.93 6.49 -5.39
CA LEU A 126 15.99 7.90 -4.98
C LEU A 126 15.38 8.85 -6.03
N SER A 127 15.63 8.58 -7.31
CA SER A 127 15.01 9.33 -8.42
C SER A 127 13.48 9.23 -8.36
N LEU A 128 12.94 8.01 -8.19
CA LEU A 128 11.50 7.77 -8.03
C LEU A 128 10.91 8.43 -6.78
N PHE A 129 11.64 8.46 -5.66
CA PHE A 129 11.24 9.19 -4.46
C PHE A 129 11.13 10.70 -4.71
N ARG A 130 12.14 11.29 -5.36
CA ARG A 130 12.11 12.71 -5.74
C ARG A 130 10.93 13.01 -6.66
N ASP A 131 10.70 12.15 -7.66
CA ASP A 131 9.61 12.32 -8.61
C ASP A 131 8.23 12.24 -7.92
N MET A 132 8.05 11.34 -6.94
CA MET A 132 6.86 11.28 -6.09
C MET A 132 6.64 12.57 -5.29
N VAL A 133 7.68 13.08 -4.61
CA VAL A 133 7.56 14.27 -3.75
C VAL A 133 7.33 15.54 -4.57
N MET A 134 8.03 15.69 -5.70
CA MET A 134 8.02 16.90 -6.51
C MET A 134 6.84 16.98 -7.50
N ASN A 135 6.49 15.87 -8.15
CA ASN A 135 5.52 15.88 -9.26
C ASN A 135 4.11 15.42 -8.84
N GLU A 136 4.01 14.55 -7.84
CA GLU A 136 2.73 13.99 -7.36
C GLU A 136 2.24 14.66 -6.07
N SER A 137 3.07 15.47 -5.40
CA SER A 137 2.77 16.15 -4.11
C SER A 137 2.35 15.20 -2.97
N LEU A 138 2.61 13.90 -3.11
CA LEU A 138 2.31 12.89 -2.12
C LEU A 138 3.31 12.94 -0.97
N LYS A 139 2.81 13.01 0.27
CA LYS A 139 3.66 12.90 1.46
C LYS A 139 4.16 11.46 1.60
N PRO A 140 5.49 11.22 1.69
CA PRO A 140 6.03 9.90 1.97
C PRO A 140 5.51 9.34 3.30
N ASP A 141 5.25 8.03 3.33
CA ASP A 141 5.00 7.32 4.58
C ASP A 141 6.31 6.85 5.24
N GLN A 142 6.18 6.21 6.40
CA GLN A 142 7.32 5.70 7.15
C GLN A 142 8.12 4.64 6.38
N LEU A 143 7.45 3.84 5.54
CA LEU A 143 8.05 2.71 4.84
C LEU A 143 8.89 3.18 3.65
N ILE A 144 8.35 4.08 2.81
CA ILE A 144 9.08 4.74 1.71
C ILE A 144 10.35 5.38 2.26
N THR A 145 10.20 6.14 3.33
CA THR A 145 11.29 6.91 3.94
C THR A 145 12.38 6.00 4.49
N GLY A 146 12.02 4.88 5.13
CA GLY A 146 12.97 3.86 5.58
C GLY A 146 13.76 3.23 4.42
N SER A 147 13.08 2.82 3.35
CA SER A 147 13.74 2.30 2.14
C SER A 147 14.67 3.33 1.50
N VAL A 148 14.25 4.60 1.43
CA VAL A 148 15.05 5.70 0.87
C VAL A 148 16.31 5.98 1.71
N LEU A 149 16.20 6.00 3.04
CA LEU A 149 17.36 6.18 3.92
C LEU A 149 18.33 5.00 3.87
N SER A 150 17.82 3.76 3.78
CA SER A 150 18.65 2.57 3.53
C SER A 150 19.38 2.67 2.19
N GLY A 151 18.69 3.05 1.11
CA GLY A 151 19.32 3.29 -0.18
C GLY A 151 20.42 4.37 -0.13
N CYS A 152 20.18 5.47 0.59
CA CYS A 152 21.19 6.52 0.82
C CYS A 152 22.45 6.00 1.53
N ALA A 153 22.36 5.02 2.44
CA ALA A 153 23.52 4.47 3.12
C ALA A 153 24.49 3.74 2.15
N HIS A 154 23.96 3.11 1.10
CA HIS A 154 24.75 2.35 0.13
C HIS A 154 25.36 3.19 -1.02
N ILE A 155 24.98 4.46 -1.16
CA ILE A 155 25.46 5.36 -2.24
C ILE A 155 26.70 6.18 -1.80
N GLY A 156 27.15 6.04 -0.55
CA GLY A 156 28.36 6.73 -0.06
C GLY A 156 28.17 8.25 0.08
N SER A 157 29.11 9.04 -0.44
CA SER A 157 29.14 10.50 -0.22
C SER A 157 27.94 11.24 -0.83
N HIS A 158 27.49 10.84 -2.02
CA HIS A 158 26.28 11.37 -2.65
C HIS A 158 25.02 10.98 -1.84
N GLY A 159 24.97 9.73 -1.37
CA GLY A 159 23.93 9.22 -0.50
C GLY A 159 23.83 9.94 0.84
N LEU A 160 24.95 10.33 1.46
CA LEU A 160 24.96 11.10 2.71
C LEU A 160 24.32 12.48 2.55
N LEU A 161 24.56 13.17 1.43
CA LEU A 161 23.94 14.47 1.15
C LEU A 161 22.42 14.34 0.96
N MET A 162 22.01 13.34 0.18
CA MET A 162 20.59 13.04 -0.02
C MET A 162 19.90 12.60 1.28
N GLY A 163 20.53 11.73 2.08
CA GLY A 163 20.03 11.29 3.37
C GLY A 163 19.83 12.45 4.35
N LYS A 164 20.75 13.42 4.40
CA LYS A 164 20.58 14.67 5.19
C LYS A 164 19.39 15.50 4.71
N SER A 165 19.19 15.62 3.40
CA SER A 165 18.05 16.33 2.81
C SER A 165 16.72 15.65 3.17
N VAL A 166 16.63 14.32 3.01
CA VAL A 166 15.46 13.51 3.37
C VAL A 166 15.17 13.60 4.87
N HIS A 167 16.19 13.48 5.73
CA HIS A 167 16.06 13.64 7.17
C HIS A 167 15.56 15.04 7.57
N GLY A 168 16.09 16.11 6.95
CA GLY A 168 15.61 17.47 7.16
C GLY A 168 14.15 17.67 6.71
N PHE A 169 13.77 17.07 5.58
CA PHE A 169 12.40 17.06 5.09
C PHE A 169 11.45 16.31 6.04
N MET A 170 11.87 15.18 6.61
CA MET A 170 11.09 14.44 7.63
C MET A 170 10.90 15.29 8.89
N ALA A 171 11.98 15.87 9.43
CA ALA A 171 11.94 16.69 10.65
C ALA A 171 11.01 17.90 10.49
N LYS A 172 11.05 18.58 9.33
CA LYS A 172 10.17 19.70 9.02
C LYS A 172 8.68 19.30 8.89
N ASN A 173 8.40 18.04 8.55
CA ASN A 173 7.05 17.55 8.26
C ASN A 173 6.43 16.71 9.39
N GLY A 174 7.12 16.51 10.52
CA GLY A 174 6.54 16.04 11.80
C GLY A 174 6.09 14.57 11.86
N THR A 175 6.42 13.73 10.87
CA THR A 175 5.84 12.37 10.72
C THR A 175 6.40 11.30 11.66
N TRP A 176 7.29 11.65 12.60
CA TRP A 176 8.07 10.68 13.39
C TRP A 176 8.08 10.88 14.91
N GLU A 177 7.62 12.02 15.43
CA GLU A 177 7.71 12.32 16.87
C GLU A 177 6.63 11.65 17.73
N THR A 178 5.71 10.84 17.16
CA THR A 178 4.51 10.37 17.89
C THR A 178 4.31 8.87 18.04
N GLN A 179 5.02 7.97 17.34
CA GLN A 179 4.90 6.50 17.56
C GLN A 179 6.19 5.69 17.31
N ILE A 180 7.24 5.89 18.11
CA ILE A 180 8.25 4.84 18.35
C ILE A 180 8.55 4.73 19.86
N ASN A 181 8.42 3.52 20.37
CA ASN A 181 8.77 3.14 21.74
C ASN A 181 10.29 3.32 21.97
N PRO A 182 10.79 3.77 23.15
CA PRO A 182 12.22 4.08 23.36
C PRO A 182 13.24 2.94 23.20
N VAL A 183 12.80 1.73 22.85
CA VAL A 183 13.60 0.48 22.86
C VAL A 183 14.24 0.16 21.51
N LEU A 184 13.76 0.73 20.40
CA LEU A 184 14.33 0.53 19.06
C LEU A 184 14.78 1.86 18.46
N SER A 185 15.81 2.47 19.06
CA SER A 185 16.45 3.64 18.47
C SER A 185 17.13 3.25 17.15
N VAL A 186 16.73 3.92 16.06
CA VAL A 186 17.44 3.80 14.77
C VAL A 186 18.87 4.37 14.87
N SER A 187 19.18 5.12 15.94
CA SER A 187 20.53 5.46 16.37
C SER A 187 21.41 4.22 16.62
N ASN A 188 20.87 3.11 17.16
CA ASN A 188 21.64 1.88 17.33
C ASN A 188 21.93 1.21 15.99
N TYR A 189 20.99 1.25 15.03
CA TYR A 189 21.23 0.76 13.67
C TYR A 189 22.32 1.59 12.95
N TRP A 190 22.27 2.92 13.10
CA TRP A 190 23.30 3.85 12.63
C TRP A 190 24.69 3.60 13.24
N LEU A 191 24.77 3.18 14.51
CA LEU A 191 26.04 2.91 15.19
C LEU A 191 26.62 1.52 14.86
N VAL A 192 25.78 0.51 14.66
CA VAL A 192 26.23 -0.86 14.39
C VAL A 192 26.78 -1.03 12.96
N GLU A 193 26.17 -0.42 11.94
CA GLU A 193 26.72 -0.52 10.57
C GLU A 193 27.93 0.39 10.34
N MET A 194 27.97 1.59 10.94
CA MET A 194 29.13 2.48 10.82
C MET A 194 30.36 2.01 11.60
N SER A 195 30.20 1.26 12.70
CA SER A 195 31.35 0.66 13.38
C SER A 195 32.04 -0.42 12.54
N SER A 196 31.29 -1.16 11.71
CA SER A 196 31.86 -2.12 10.75
C SER A 196 32.64 -1.47 9.60
N LEU A 197 32.32 -0.23 9.23
CA LEU A 197 33.04 0.53 8.20
C LEU A 197 34.19 1.38 8.75
N ALA A 198 34.08 1.84 10.00
CA ALA A 198 35.13 2.60 10.68
C ALA A 198 36.45 1.82 10.77
N SER A 199 36.40 0.51 11.02
CA SER A 199 37.59 -0.35 11.07
C SER A 199 38.43 -0.37 9.79
N SER A 200 37.85 -0.04 8.62
CA SER A 200 38.56 0.00 7.34
C SER A 200 39.17 1.37 6.99
N LEU A 201 38.90 2.43 7.78
CA LEU A 201 39.28 3.81 7.45
C LEU A 201 40.27 4.45 8.45
N TYR A 202 40.66 3.74 9.51
CA TYR A 202 41.58 4.24 10.56
C TYR A 202 43.09 4.11 10.26
N THR A 203 43.51 3.95 9.00
CA THR A 203 44.95 3.85 8.64
C THR A 203 45.51 5.00 7.79
N CYS A 204 44.70 5.93 7.30
CA CYS A 204 45.19 7.14 6.59
C CYS A 204 45.23 8.36 7.52
N ASN A 205 46.41 8.65 8.08
CA ASN A 205 46.68 9.81 8.94
C ASN A 205 47.06 11.07 8.12
N PRO A 206 46.23 12.14 8.08
CA PRO A 206 46.47 13.29 7.22
C PRO A 206 47.28 14.39 7.92
N LYS A 207 48.61 14.20 8.01
CA LYS A 207 49.55 15.26 8.40
C LYS A 207 50.82 15.28 7.54
N ASN A 208 50.66 15.60 6.25
CA ASN A 208 51.69 16.27 5.44
C ASN A 208 51.13 16.70 4.09
N LEU A 209 50.51 17.89 4.05
CA LEU A 209 50.15 18.59 2.80
C LEU A 209 50.42 20.09 2.97
N SER A 210 51.67 20.50 2.79
CA SER A 210 52.03 21.89 2.52
C SER A 210 53.36 21.96 1.76
N LYS A 211 53.43 22.81 0.73
CA LYS A 211 54.59 23.05 -0.18
C LYS A 211 54.84 21.85 -1.13
N GLN A 212 54.85 21.99 -2.45
CA GLN A 212 55.46 23.06 -3.25
C GLN A 212 54.72 23.32 -4.57
N SER A 213 54.77 24.57 -5.03
CA SER A 213 54.55 24.96 -6.43
C SER A 213 55.88 25.09 -7.16
N SER A 214 55.93 24.71 -8.44
CA SER A 214 56.86 25.11 -9.53
C SER A 214 57.38 23.90 -10.34
N GLY A 215 57.65 24.12 -11.64
CA GLY A 215 58.25 23.12 -12.53
C GLY A 215 57.55 23.01 -13.88
N GLN A 216 58.06 23.73 -14.89
CA GLN A 216 57.64 23.57 -16.29
C GLN A 216 58.33 22.35 -16.96
N HIS A 217 57.79 21.95 -18.12
CA HIS A 217 58.51 21.33 -19.25
C HIS A 217 59.20 19.95 -19.05
N ARG A 218 58.66 18.91 -19.71
CA ARG A 218 59.14 18.49 -21.05
C ARG A 218 58.30 17.38 -21.68
N ASP A 219 58.43 17.30 -22.99
CA ASP A 219 57.79 16.35 -23.92
C ASP A 219 58.33 14.92 -23.74
N LEU A 220 57.57 13.91 -24.21
CA LEU A 220 57.99 13.06 -25.36
C LEU A 220 57.02 11.89 -25.66
N HIS A 221 56.55 11.87 -26.91
CA HIS A 221 56.40 10.71 -27.81
C HIS A 221 55.69 9.41 -27.38
N ALA A 222 54.47 9.26 -27.92
CA ALA A 222 53.97 8.16 -28.74
C ALA A 222 54.64 6.77 -28.75
N SER A 223 53.80 5.74 -28.67
CA SER A 223 53.91 4.53 -29.50
C SER A 223 52.51 4.00 -29.87
N GLN A 224 52.25 3.81 -31.17
CA GLN A 224 51.10 3.05 -31.65
C GLN A 224 51.36 1.55 -31.48
N VAL A 225 50.32 0.71 -31.58
CA VAL A 225 50.17 -0.30 -32.66
C VAL A 225 48.79 -0.97 -32.55
N SER A 226 48.26 -1.35 -33.72
CA SER A 226 47.03 -2.13 -33.95
C SER A 226 46.98 -3.46 -33.15
N GLY A 227 45.84 -4.11 -32.91
CA GLY A 227 44.55 -4.02 -33.59
C GLY A 227 44.34 -5.23 -34.51
N ILE A 228 43.79 -6.32 -33.97
CA ILE A 228 43.32 -7.50 -34.74
C ILE A 228 41.94 -7.92 -34.22
N LYS A 229 40.95 -7.97 -35.12
CA LYS A 229 39.71 -8.72 -34.95
C LYS A 229 39.90 -10.11 -35.55
N ILE A 230 39.45 -11.17 -34.86
CA ILE A 230 39.02 -12.41 -35.52
C ILE A 230 37.71 -12.88 -34.87
N SER A 231 36.73 -13.15 -35.72
CA SER A 231 35.50 -13.87 -35.40
C SER A 231 35.47 -15.16 -36.21
N SER A 232 35.09 -16.29 -35.61
CA SER A 232 34.60 -17.46 -36.36
C SER A 232 33.71 -18.33 -35.47
N GLN A 233 32.88 -19.16 -36.11
CA GLN A 233 31.74 -19.86 -35.51
C GLN A 233 32.04 -21.33 -35.16
N ALA A 234 31.23 -21.87 -34.24
CA ALA A 234 30.65 -23.22 -34.20
C ALA A 234 31.48 -24.47 -34.62
N GLN A 235 31.49 -25.51 -33.77
CA GLN A 235 30.60 -26.69 -33.97
C GLN A 235 30.67 -27.75 -32.84
N ASN A 236 29.51 -28.40 -32.63
CA ASN A 236 29.18 -29.71 -32.03
C ASN A 236 30.27 -30.65 -31.44
N LYS A 237 29.91 -31.25 -30.27
CA LYS A 237 29.83 -32.71 -29.98
C LYS A 237 29.19 -32.91 -28.59
N SER A 238 27.99 -33.45 -28.45
CA SER A 238 27.58 -34.88 -28.47
C SER A 238 27.66 -35.60 -27.11
N SER A 239 26.49 -35.87 -26.53
CA SER A 239 26.10 -37.07 -25.77
C SER A 239 27.00 -37.66 -24.68
N LEU A 240 26.47 -37.73 -23.45
CA LEU A 240 26.70 -38.84 -22.52
C LEU A 240 25.43 -39.09 -21.69
N GLN A 241 24.93 -40.32 -21.71
CA GLN A 241 23.86 -40.83 -20.83
C GLN A 241 24.49 -41.61 -19.66
N LEU A 242 23.86 -41.56 -18.49
CA LEU A 242 23.87 -42.59 -17.43
C LEU A 242 22.62 -42.33 -16.57
N GLN A 243 21.56 -43.14 -16.70
CA GLN A 243 21.26 -44.27 -15.80
C GLN A 243 21.12 -43.84 -14.33
N VAL A 244 19.89 -43.63 -13.84
CA VAL A 244 19.03 -44.64 -13.19
C VAL A 244 19.59 -45.10 -11.84
N ASN A 245 18.89 -44.73 -10.76
CA ASN A 245 18.41 -45.74 -9.81
C ASN A 245 17.17 -45.25 -9.03
N GLU A 246 16.20 -46.13 -8.84
CA GLU A 246 15.00 -45.88 -8.02
C GLU A 246 14.90 -46.95 -6.91
N LYS A 247 14.36 -46.56 -5.74
CA LYS A 247 13.71 -47.42 -4.71
C LYS A 247 14.60 -48.37 -3.87
N PRO A 248 14.08 -48.92 -2.74
CA PRO A 248 13.00 -48.43 -1.86
C PRO A 248 13.26 -48.51 -0.33
N SER A 249 12.32 -47.96 0.45
CA SER A 249 11.81 -48.43 1.76
C SER A 249 12.72 -48.49 3.01
N SER A 250 12.24 -47.91 4.11
CA SER A 250 11.92 -48.66 5.35
C SER A 250 11.12 -47.80 6.33
N LEU A 251 10.41 -48.45 7.26
CA LEU A 251 9.43 -47.85 8.19
C LEU A 251 10.01 -47.69 9.61
N LEU A 252 9.50 -46.67 10.31
CA LEU A 252 9.24 -46.61 11.76
C LEU A 252 10.31 -47.11 12.76
N SER A 253 10.74 -46.21 13.62
CA SER A 253 10.86 -46.53 15.06
C SER A 253 10.38 -45.36 15.93
N ARG A 254 9.97 -45.70 17.16
CA ARG A 254 9.03 -44.98 18.03
C ARG A 254 9.71 -44.70 19.37
N ARG A 255 9.41 -43.56 20.02
CA ARG A 255 9.61 -43.40 21.48
C ARG A 255 8.67 -42.36 22.11
N GLU A 256 8.46 -42.55 23.41
CA GLU A 256 7.29 -42.18 24.23
C GLU A 256 7.76 -42.08 25.71
N VAL A 257 7.06 -41.53 26.71
CA VAL A 257 5.63 -41.16 26.91
C VAL A 257 5.55 -39.76 27.63
N ILE A 258 4.33 -39.25 27.87
CA ILE A 258 3.86 -38.34 28.96
C ILE A 258 3.56 -36.89 28.50
N GLY A 259 2.39 -36.28 28.72
CA GLY A 259 1.16 -36.76 29.36
C GLY A 259 0.73 -35.93 30.58
N PHE A 260 0.13 -34.76 30.36
CA PHE A 260 -0.74 -34.09 31.33
C PHE A 260 -1.81 -33.27 30.60
N GLY A 261 -3.07 -33.59 30.88
CA GLY A 261 -4.20 -32.75 30.50
C GLY A 261 -4.90 -32.24 31.75
N PHE A 262 -5.55 -31.09 31.63
CA PHE A 262 -6.70 -30.73 32.45
C PHE A 262 -7.79 -30.20 31.52
N GLY A 263 -8.99 -30.74 31.67
CA GLY A 263 -10.17 -30.34 30.91
C GLY A 263 -11.22 -29.68 31.80
N PHE A 264 -12.45 -29.68 31.30
CA PHE A 264 -13.65 -29.02 31.87
C PHE A 264 -13.62 -27.48 31.78
N GLY A 265 -14.63 -26.81 31.22
CA GLY A 265 -15.81 -27.29 30.50
C GLY A 265 -17.01 -26.37 30.73
N VAL A 266 -17.81 -26.12 29.69
CA VAL A 266 -19.16 -25.55 29.84
C VAL A 266 -20.10 -26.28 28.87
N SER A 267 -21.22 -26.77 29.40
CA SER A 267 -22.26 -27.47 28.64
C SER A 267 -23.23 -26.50 27.99
N LEU A 268 -23.96 -26.97 26.98
CA LEU A 268 -25.22 -26.40 26.53
C LEU A 268 -26.13 -26.10 27.74
N LEU A 269 -26.52 -24.83 27.92
CA LEU A 269 -27.91 -24.37 27.76
C LEU A 269 -27.95 -22.82 27.82
N ASP A 270 -27.97 -22.17 26.66
CA ASP A 270 -28.56 -20.83 26.51
C ASP A 270 -29.05 -20.70 25.06
N VAL A 271 -30.24 -21.24 24.84
CA VAL A 271 -31.06 -20.98 23.65
C VAL A 271 -31.82 -19.68 23.92
N LEU A 272 -32.13 -18.91 22.87
CA LEU A 272 -32.88 -17.63 22.88
C LEU A 272 -32.09 -16.34 23.12
N PHE A 273 -31.09 -16.03 22.27
CA PHE A 273 -31.08 -14.77 21.51
C PHE A 273 -30.00 -14.79 20.40
N GLN A 274 -30.38 -15.21 19.19
CA GLN A 274 -29.59 -14.90 17.99
C GLN A 274 -30.18 -13.66 17.33
N PRO A 275 -29.39 -12.59 17.08
CA PRO A 275 -29.79 -11.59 16.10
C PRO A 275 -29.82 -12.29 14.74
N GLN A 276 -30.99 -12.37 14.11
CA GLN A 276 -31.05 -12.85 12.74
C GLN A 276 -30.21 -11.93 11.83
N PRO A 277 -29.54 -12.47 10.80
CA PRO A 277 -29.10 -11.64 9.69
C PRO A 277 -30.36 -11.15 8.97
N SER A 278 -30.84 -9.95 9.33
CA SER A 278 -31.96 -9.34 8.62
C SER A 278 -31.56 -9.19 7.16
N ALA A 279 -32.39 -9.72 6.27
CA ALA A 279 -32.21 -9.58 4.85
C ALA A 279 -31.98 -8.11 4.48
N ALA A 280 -31.21 -7.87 3.42
CA ALA A 280 -31.09 -6.56 2.84
C ALA A 280 -32.46 -6.05 2.41
N ALA A 281 -33.07 -5.22 3.27
CA ALA A 281 -34.19 -4.40 2.87
C ALA A 281 -33.62 -3.24 2.06
N GLU A 282 -33.72 -3.35 0.72
CA GLU A 282 -33.75 -2.18 -0.15
C GLU A 282 -35.00 -1.37 0.22
N GLY A 283 -34.84 -0.52 1.24
CA GLY A 283 -35.86 0.32 1.82
C GLY A 283 -35.28 1.71 2.04
N GLY A 284 -34.92 2.36 0.93
CA GLY A 284 -34.42 3.73 0.95
C GLY A 284 -35.51 4.69 1.41
N ALA A 285 -35.59 4.94 2.71
CA ALA A 285 -36.29 6.11 3.23
C ALA A 285 -35.69 7.35 2.56
N SER A 286 -36.48 8.03 1.73
CA SER A 286 -36.07 9.25 1.05
C SER A 286 -35.89 10.36 2.07
N CYS A 287 -34.65 10.52 2.53
CA CYS A 287 -34.26 11.54 3.50
C CYS A 287 -34.38 12.92 2.81
N GLU A 288 -35.42 13.68 3.15
CA GLU A 288 -35.68 15.00 2.57
C GLU A 288 -34.61 16.00 3.03
N LEU A 289 -33.92 16.63 2.07
CA LEU A 289 -32.80 17.52 2.35
C LEU A 289 -33.29 18.90 2.81
N THR A 290 -33.04 19.23 4.08
CA THR A 290 -33.25 20.57 4.63
C THR A 290 -32.10 21.48 4.20
N VAL A 291 -32.41 22.64 3.62
CA VAL A 291 -31.41 23.61 3.12
C VAL A 291 -31.15 24.69 4.18
N ALA A 292 -29.88 24.89 4.54
CA ALA A 292 -29.40 25.94 5.43
C ALA A 292 -29.18 27.26 4.69
N SER A 293 -29.04 28.38 5.41
CA SER A 293 -28.82 29.71 4.80
C SER A 293 -27.49 29.83 4.04
N SER A 294 -26.53 28.94 4.31
CA SER A 294 -25.26 28.80 3.59
C SER A 294 -25.41 28.13 2.21
N GLY A 295 -26.59 27.59 1.89
CA GLY A 295 -26.83 26.74 0.72
C GLY A 295 -26.43 25.27 0.92
N LEU A 296 -25.82 24.91 2.06
CA LEU A 296 -25.63 23.50 2.42
C LEU A 296 -26.99 22.85 2.67
N ALA A 297 -27.26 21.71 2.06
CA ALA A 297 -28.43 20.90 2.40
C ALA A 297 -28.02 19.64 3.19
N PHE A 298 -28.82 19.23 4.16
CA PHE A 298 -28.53 18.07 5.00
C PHE A 298 -29.78 17.24 5.29
N CYS A 299 -29.60 15.97 5.61
CA CYS A 299 -30.63 15.13 6.21
C CYS A 299 -30.02 14.07 7.13
N ASP A 300 -30.55 13.97 8.34
CA ASP A 300 -30.14 12.97 9.33
C ASP A 300 -30.84 11.64 9.07
N LYS A 301 -30.08 10.68 8.50
CA LYS A 301 -30.53 9.29 8.33
C LYS A 301 -30.58 8.54 9.66
N VAL A 302 -29.67 8.87 10.57
CA VAL A 302 -29.61 8.37 11.95
C VAL A 302 -29.10 9.50 12.83
N VAL A 303 -29.86 9.90 13.85
CA VAL A 303 -29.38 10.85 14.87
C VAL A 303 -28.55 10.06 15.90
N GLY A 304 -27.31 10.49 16.14
CA GLY A 304 -26.42 9.85 17.12
C GLY A 304 -26.85 10.11 18.57
N THR A 305 -26.35 9.31 19.50
CA THR A 305 -26.63 9.46 20.95
C THR A 305 -25.40 9.86 21.76
N GLY A 306 -24.21 9.85 21.16
CA GLY A 306 -22.97 10.25 21.80
C GLY A 306 -22.73 11.76 21.81
N PRO A 307 -21.59 12.23 22.36
CA PRO A 307 -21.28 13.65 22.40
C PRO A 307 -21.15 14.25 21.00
N GLY A 308 -21.57 15.52 20.86
CA GLY A 308 -21.33 16.31 19.66
C GLY A 308 -19.85 16.66 19.49
N ALA A 309 -19.47 17.00 18.26
CA ALA A 309 -18.12 17.47 17.94
C ALA A 309 -17.86 18.89 18.51
N VAL A 310 -16.65 19.13 18.99
CA VAL A 310 -16.19 20.45 19.48
C VAL A 310 -15.19 21.06 18.48
N LYS A 311 -15.29 22.36 18.23
CA LYS A 311 -14.36 23.07 17.32
C LYS A 311 -12.90 22.89 17.75
N GLY A 312 -12.03 22.49 16.81
CA GLY A 312 -10.61 22.18 17.01
C GLY A 312 -10.32 20.74 17.49
N GLN A 313 -11.36 19.96 17.83
CA GLN A 313 -11.23 18.59 18.30
C GLN A 313 -10.77 17.64 17.18
N LEU A 314 -9.91 16.69 17.51
CA LEU A 314 -9.58 15.57 16.62
C LEU A 314 -10.73 14.55 16.68
N ILE A 315 -11.34 14.26 15.53
CA ILE A 315 -12.49 13.35 15.41
C ILE A 315 -12.25 12.26 14.36
N LYS A 316 -13.06 11.19 14.43
CA LYS A 316 -13.12 10.10 13.46
C LYS A 316 -14.48 10.10 12.76
N ALA A 317 -14.49 10.00 11.43
CA ALA A 317 -15.71 9.83 10.65
C ALA A 317 -15.50 8.81 9.51
N HIS A 318 -16.53 8.00 9.26
CA HIS A 318 -16.68 7.28 8.00
C HIS A 318 -17.45 8.15 6.99
N TYR A 319 -17.21 7.94 5.71
CA TYR A 319 -17.92 8.63 4.63
C TYR A 319 -17.87 7.92 3.27
N VAL A 320 -18.79 8.34 2.40
CA VAL A 320 -18.78 8.15 0.94
C VAL A 320 -19.02 9.51 0.28
N GLY A 321 -18.14 9.93 -0.63
CA GLY A 321 -18.26 11.15 -1.42
C GLY A 321 -18.64 10.85 -2.88
N LYS A 322 -19.68 11.51 -3.39
CA LYS A 322 -20.29 11.33 -4.71
C LYS A 322 -20.49 12.67 -5.42
N LEU A 323 -20.42 12.67 -6.74
CA LEU A 323 -20.92 13.77 -7.57
C LEU A 323 -22.44 13.61 -7.79
N GLU A 324 -23.13 14.65 -8.28
CA GLU A 324 -24.57 14.60 -8.55
C GLU A 324 -24.96 13.56 -9.62
N ASN A 325 -24.05 13.19 -10.52
CA ASN A 325 -24.23 12.07 -11.46
C ASN A 325 -24.09 10.68 -10.83
N GLY A 326 -24.02 10.58 -9.50
CA GLY A 326 -23.89 9.34 -8.74
C GLY A 326 -22.47 8.77 -8.67
N LYS A 327 -21.50 9.31 -9.42
CA LYS A 327 -20.10 8.83 -9.41
C LYS A 327 -19.47 9.04 -8.04
N VAL A 328 -19.18 7.94 -7.35
CA VAL A 328 -18.33 7.94 -6.14
C VAL A 328 -16.92 8.38 -6.54
N PHE A 329 -16.43 9.46 -5.94
CA PHE A 329 -15.04 9.91 -6.14
C PHE A 329 -14.11 9.43 -5.02
N ASP A 330 -14.63 9.24 -3.80
CA ASP A 330 -13.85 8.72 -2.68
C ASP A 330 -14.73 8.08 -1.58
N SER A 331 -14.15 7.17 -0.80
CA SER A 331 -14.78 6.64 0.40
C SER A 331 -13.77 6.10 1.42
N SER A 332 -14.01 6.40 2.70
CA SER A 332 -13.27 5.78 3.81
C SER A 332 -13.45 4.26 3.91
N TYR A 333 -14.60 3.72 3.49
CA TYR A 333 -14.90 2.29 3.56
C TYR A 333 -13.96 1.49 2.65
N ASN A 334 -13.66 2.02 1.46
CA ASN A 334 -12.69 1.44 0.53
C ASN A 334 -11.27 1.36 1.12
N ARG A 335 -10.96 2.16 2.14
CA ARG A 335 -9.67 2.18 2.85
C ARG A 335 -9.68 1.37 4.16
N GLY A 336 -10.82 0.80 4.54
CA GLY A 336 -10.97 -0.03 5.75
C GLY A 336 -10.78 0.70 7.09
N LYS A 337 -10.75 2.04 7.11
CA LYS A 337 -10.58 2.84 8.34
C LYS A 337 -11.26 4.21 8.21
N PRO A 338 -11.80 4.78 9.32
CA PRO A 338 -12.35 6.12 9.31
C PRO A 338 -11.26 7.16 9.01
N LEU A 339 -11.67 8.32 8.50
CA LEU A 339 -10.82 9.49 8.39
C LEU A 339 -10.70 10.16 9.76
N THR A 340 -9.47 10.46 10.16
CA THR A 340 -9.16 11.23 11.36
C THR A 340 -8.72 12.64 10.95
N PHE A 341 -9.35 13.67 11.49
CA PHE A 341 -9.08 15.08 11.16
C PHE A 341 -9.54 16.01 12.29
N ARG A 342 -9.08 17.26 12.32
CA ARG A 342 -9.56 18.31 13.22
C ARG A 342 -10.75 19.02 12.60
N ILE A 343 -11.85 19.07 13.34
CA ILE A 343 -13.10 19.69 12.90
C ILE A 343 -13.14 21.19 13.21
N GLY A 344 -13.70 22.00 12.31
CA GLY A 344 -13.90 23.44 12.50
C GLY A 344 -12.65 24.30 12.30
N VAL A 345 -11.64 23.78 11.59
CA VAL A 345 -10.38 24.48 11.28
C VAL A 345 -10.02 24.44 9.78
N GLY A 346 -10.93 23.93 8.93
CA GLY A 346 -10.74 23.84 7.49
C GLY A 346 -9.78 22.74 7.02
N GLU A 347 -9.53 21.69 7.83
CA GLU A 347 -8.58 20.63 7.48
C GLU A 347 -9.05 19.74 6.30
N VAL A 348 -10.37 19.59 6.13
CA VAL A 348 -10.98 18.80 5.03
C VAL A 348 -11.62 19.71 4.00
N ILE A 349 -12.88 20.14 4.21
CA ILE A 349 -13.60 21.14 3.41
C ILE A 349 -14.58 21.91 4.32
N LYS A 350 -14.94 23.15 3.95
CA LYS A 350 -15.77 24.04 4.78
C LYS A 350 -17.13 23.44 5.14
N GLY A 351 -17.82 22.84 4.16
CA GLY A 351 -19.13 22.23 4.40
C GLY A 351 -19.10 20.99 5.29
N TRP A 352 -17.93 20.39 5.55
CA TRP A 352 -17.79 19.36 6.59
C TRP A 352 -17.70 19.97 7.99
N ASP A 353 -16.97 21.08 8.15
CA ASP A 353 -16.91 21.81 9.41
C ASP A 353 -18.31 22.25 9.84
N GLU A 354 -19.06 22.87 8.93
CA GLU A 354 -20.44 23.32 9.13
C GLU A 354 -21.42 22.15 9.29
N GLY A 355 -21.37 21.17 8.39
CA GLY A 355 -22.29 20.03 8.37
C GLY A 355 -22.16 19.06 9.57
N ILE A 356 -21.03 19.09 10.30
CA ILE A 356 -20.78 18.24 11.48
C ILE A 356 -20.86 19.04 12.78
N LEU A 357 -20.28 20.25 12.87
CA LEU A 357 -20.42 21.08 14.08
C LEU A 357 -21.82 21.68 14.24
N GLY A 358 -22.54 21.86 13.14
CA GLY A 358 -23.75 22.67 13.12
C GLY A 358 -23.46 24.17 13.13
N GLY A 359 -24.52 24.94 12.93
CA GLY A 359 -24.48 26.38 12.66
C GLY A 359 -25.54 26.75 11.63
N ASP A 360 -26.01 28.00 11.64
CA ASP A 360 -26.85 28.60 10.58
C ASP A 360 -28.03 27.73 10.08
N GLY A 361 -28.72 27.08 11.03
CA GLY A 361 -29.88 26.21 10.79
C GLY A 361 -29.58 24.71 10.77
N ILE A 362 -28.31 24.31 10.75
CA ILE A 362 -27.87 22.92 10.81
C ILE A 362 -27.66 22.52 12.29
N PRO A 363 -28.34 21.49 12.81
CA PRO A 363 -28.11 20.99 14.17
C PRO A 363 -26.77 20.26 14.27
N PRO A 364 -26.05 20.33 15.41
CA PRO A 364 -24.77 19.63 15.60
C PRO A 364 -24.93 18.12 15.41
N MET A 365 -23.96 17.49 14.76
CA MET A 365 -23.96 16.05 14.55
C MET A 365 -23.44 15.33 15.81
N LEU A 366 -24.21 14.37 16.31
CA LEU A 366 -23.89 13.58 17.50
C LEU A 366 -23.17 12.28 17.13
N ALA A 367 -22.25 11.82 17.97
CA ALA A 367 -21.49 10.60 17.71
C ALA A 367 -22.41 9.36 17.65
N GLY A 368 -22.13 8.46 16.69
CA GLY A 368 -23.01 7.39 16.24
C GLY A 368 -24.00 7.79 15.14
N GLY A 369 -24.10 9.08 14.79
CA GLY A 369 -25.03 9.59 13.80
C GLY A 369 -24.58 9.33 12.35
N LYS A 370 -25.55 9.33 11.42
CA LYS A 370 -25.38 9.23 9.98
C LYS A 370 -26.15 10.36 9.28
N ARG A 371 -25.46 11.22 8.56
CA ARG A 371 -25.99 12.41 7.91
C ARG A 371 -25.61 12.42 6.43
N SER A 372 -26.58 12.67 5.57
CA SER A 372 -26.30 13.06 4.18
C SER A 372 -26.13 14.57 4.10
N LEU A 373 -25.16 15.03 3.32
CA LEU A 373 -24.87 16.43 3.05
C LEU A 373 -24.81 16.65 1.54
N LYS A 374 -25.40 17.75 1.06
CA LYS A 374 -25.26 18.28 -0.30
C LYS A 374 -24.57 19.64 -0.18
N LEU A 375 -23.32 19.71 -0.62
CA LEU A 375 -22.48 20.91 -0.52
C LEU A 375 -22.48 21.66 -1.84
N PRO A 376 -22.82 22.95 -1.86
CA PRO A 376 -22.58 23.81 -3.02
C PRO A 376 -21.06 24.04 -3.20
N PRO A 377 -20.60 24.45 -4.40
CA PRO A 377 -19.17 24.51 -4.71
C PRO A 377 -18.33 25.37 -3.75
N GLU A 378 -18.89 26.46 -3.23
CA GLU A 378 -18.26 27.42 -2.33
C GLU A 378 -17.88 26.83 -0.96
N LEU A 379 -18.61 25.78 -0.54
CA LEU A 379 -18.36 25.01 0.67
C LEU A 379 -17.54 23.73 0.40
N ALA A 380 -17.29 23.43 -0.87
CA ALA A 380 -16.49 22.31 -1.38
C ALA A 380 -15.14 22.79 -1.94
N TYR A 381 -14.88 22.58 -3.24
CA TYR A 381 -13.62 22.93 -3.91
C TYR A 381 -13.72 24.15 -4.87
N GLY A 382 -14.92 24.65 -5.12
CA GLY A 382 -15.21 25.82 -5.96
C GLY A 382 -14.61 25.76 -7.37
N PRO A 383 -14.12 26.88 -7.94
CA PRO A 383 -13.63 26.98 -9.32
C PRO A 383 -12.36 26.17 -9.62
N ARG A 384 -11.74 25.56 -8.60
CA ARG A 384 -10.50 24.78 -8.78
C ARG A 384 -10.75 23.30 -8.98
N GLY A 385 -11.87 22.76 -8.49
CA GLY A 385 -12.07 21.31 -8.40
C GLY A 385 -11.00 20.62 -7.54
N ALA A 386 -10.86 19.31 -7.68
CA ALA A 386 -9.83 18.52 -7.01
C ALA A 386 -9.37 17.31 -7.83
N GLY A 387 -8.12 16.87 -7.59
CA GLY A 387 -7.52 15.72 -8.27
C GLY A 387 -7.31 15.93 -9.77
N CYS A 388 -6.92 17.14 -10.17
CA CYS A 388 -6.70 17.49 -11.57
C CYS A 388 -5.36 16.95 -12.09
N LYS A 389 -5.41 16.16 -13.17
CA LYS A 389 -4.24 15.67 -13.93
C LYS A 389 -4.53 15.77 -15.43
N GLY A 390 -3.62 16.37 -16.19
CA GLY A 390 -3.72 16.45 -17.65
C GLY A 390 -4.99 17.15 -18.18
N GLY A 391 -5.53 18.13 -17.44
CA GLY A 391 -6.75 18.85 -17.81
C GLY A 391 -8.07 18.17 -17.41
N SER A 392 -8.04 16.95 -16.86
CA SER A 392 -9.20 16.28 -16.29
C SER A 392 -9.10 16.24 -14.76
N CYS A 393 -10.20 16.49 -14.05
CA CYS A 393 -10.25 16.47 -12.59
C CYS A 393 -11.18 15.37 -12.08
N ILE A 394 -10.76 14.67 -11.02
CA ILE A 394 -11.60 13.67 -10.33
C ILE A 394 -12.88 14.32 -9.82
N ILE A 395 -12.76 15.53 -9.28
CA ILE A 395 -13.85 16.45 -8.95
C ILE A 395 -13.69 17.68 -9.87
N PRO A 396 -14.57 17.88 -10.86
CA PRO A 396 -14.53 19.07 -11.72
C PRO A 396 -14.66 20.39 -10.94
N PRO A 397 -14.15 21.51 -11.49
CA PRO A 397 -14.54 22.86 -11.07
C PRO A 397 -16.06 23.03 -10.95
N GLU A 398 -16.49 23.85 -9.99
CA GLU A 398 -17.91 24.15 -9.73
C GLU A 398 -18.82 22.93 -9.48
N SER A 399 -18.23 21.81 -9.00
CA SER A 399 -19.01 20.62 -8.66
C SER A 399 -19.73 20.76 -7.31
N VAL A 400 -21.04 20.54 -7.33
CA VAL A 400 -21.84 20.20 -6.14
C VAL A 400 -21.45 18.79 -5.68
N LEU A 401 -21.22 18.62 -4.37
CA LEU A 401 -20.80 17.35 -3.77
C LEU A 401 -21.88 16.75 -2.88
N LEU A 402 -22.06 15.45 -2.97
CA LEU A 402 -22.93 14.66 -2.09
C LEU A 402 -22.05 13.81 -1.16
N PHE A 403 -22.23 13.94 0.14
CA PHE A 403 -21.55 13.10 1.14
C PHE A 403 -22.57 12.34 1.98
N ASP A 404 -22.36 11.04 2.14
CA ASP A 404 -22.92 10.26 3.24
C ASP A 404 -21.85 10.18 4.33
N VAL A 405 -22.05 10.84 5.48
CA VAL A 405 -21.11 10.91 6.61
C VAL A 405 -21.66 10.13 7.79
N GLU A 406 -20.78 9.39 8.48
CA GLU A 406 -21.04 8.70 9.73
C GLU A 406 -20.02 9.15 10.78
N PHE A 407 -20.50 9.90 11.79
CA PHE A 407 -19.63 10.48 12.81
C PHE A 407 -19.40 9.46 13.93
N ILE A 408 -18.17 8.96 14.05
CA ILE A 408 -17.84 7.90 15.01
C ILE A 408 -17.59 8.48 16.41
N GLY A 409 -16.97 9.65 16.50
CA GLY A 409 -16.72 10.35 17.76
C GLY A 409 -15.31 10.96 17.83
N LYS A 410 -14.86 11.25 19.06
CA LYS A 410 -13.50 11.73 19.35
C LYS A 410 -12.46 10.69 18.90
N ALA A 411 -11.36 11.18 18.32
CA ALA A 411 -10.24 10.34 17.87
C ALA A 411 -9.40 9.78 19.03
#